data_AF-A0A2V5KTD0-F1
#
_entry.id   AF-A0A2V5KTD0-F1
#
_cell.length_a   1.000
_cell.length_b   1.000
_cell.length_c   1.000
_cell.angle_alpha   90.00
_cell.angle_beta   90.00
_cell.angle_gamma   90.00
#
_symmetry.space_group_name_H-M   'P 1'
#
loop_
_entity.id
_entity.type
_entity.pdbx_description
1 polymer ?
#
loop_
_entity_poly.entity_id
_entity_poly.type
_entity_poly.pdbx_seq_one_letter_code
_entity_poly.pdbx_strand_id
1 'polypeptide(L)' 'MDEFLKALNEAIHAWSHLSEEWEKIEADYSDQLSEGYPFDKDFREVVFDLMNWKETISK' A
#
# COMPACT_ATOMS: atom_id res chain seq x y z
N MET A 1 -11.28 -11.94 14.63
CA MET A 1 -11.35 -11.44 13.24
C MET A 1 -11.54 -9.93 13.23
N ASP A 2 -12.49 -9.40 13.99
CA ASP A 2 -12.81 -7.97 14.02
C ASP A 2 -11.62 -7.05 14.31
N GLU A 3 -10.81 -7.37 15.34
CA GLU A 3 -9.61 -6.58 15.66
C GLU A 3 -8.56 -6.62 14.54
N PHE A 4 -8.41 -7.77 13.89
CA PHE A 4 -7.52 -7.92 12.73
C PHE A 4 -8.02 -7.09 11.54
N LEU A 5 -9.31 -7.16 11.22
CA LEU A 5 -9.91 -6.36 10.14
C LEU A 5 -9.81 -4.85 10.42
N LYS A 6 -9.94 -4.45 11.69
CA LYS A 6 -9.72 -3.07 12.11
C LYS A 6 -8.26 -2.64 11.87
N ALA A 7 -7.29 -3.43 12.35
CA ALA A 7 -5.88 -3.14 12.14
C ALA A 7 -5.51 -3.13 10.64
N LEU A 8 -6.10 -4.03 9.85
CA LEU A 8 -5.92 -4.07 8.41
C LEU A 8 -6.48 -2.83 7.71
N ASN A 9 -7.65 -2.34 8.12
CA ASN A 9 -8.20 -1.08 7.61
C ASN A 9 -7.30 0.11 7.96
N GLU A 10 -6.76 0.17 9.17
CA GLU A 10 -5.82 1.22 9.58
C GLU A 10 -4.52 1.17 8.76
N ALA A 11 -3.99 -0.03 8.52
CA ALA A 11 -2.82 -0.23 7.66
C ALA A 11 -3.08 0.21 6.21
N ILE A 12 -4.21 -0.20 5.62
CA ILE A 12 -4.62 0.22 4.28
C ILE A 12 -4.71 1.75 4.20
N HIS A 13 -5.32 2.40 5.21
CA HIS A 13 -5.44 3.85 5.21
C HIS A 13 -4.08 4.55 5.25
N ALA A 14 -3.17 4.11 6.12
CA ALA A 14 -1.82 4.66 6.21
C ALA A 14 -1.02 4.44 4.92
N TRP A 15 -1.16 3.27 4.30
CA TRP A 15 -0.45 2.94 3.06
C TRP A 15 -1.03 3.65 1.83
N SER A 16 -2.36 3.85 1.78
CA SER A 16 -2.98 4.74 0.78
C SER A 16 -2.42 6.14 0.86
N HIS A 17 -2.30 6.71 2.07
CA HIS A 17 -1.71 8.04 2.23
C HIS A 17 -0.24 8.08 1.80
N LEU A 18 0.56 7.08 2.19
CA LEU A 18 1.94 6.96 1.73
C LEU A 18 2.03 6.87 0.20
N SER A 19 1.08 6.18 -0.44
CA SER A 19 1.03 6.08 -1.90
C SER A 19 0.76 7.42 -2.57
N GLU A 20 -0.08 8.27 -1.99
CA GLU A 20 -0.31 9.63 -2.48
C GLU A 20 0.93 10.51 -2.33
N GLU A 21 1.66 10.40 -1.21
CA GLU A 21 2.92 11.14 -1.03
C GLU A 21 4.02 10.64 -1.98
N TRP A 22 4.08 9.33 -2.23
CA TRP A 22 4.98 8.72 -3.19
C TRP A 22 4.76 9.29 -4.59
N GLU A 23 3.51 9.33 -5.09
CA GLU A 23 3.20 9.85 -6.42
C GLU A 23 3.65 11.31 -6.62
N LYS A 24 3.62 12.14 -5.57
CA LYS A 24 4.04 13.54 -5.66
C LYS A 24 5.54 13.71 -5.93
N ILE A 25 6.35 12.75 -5.51
CA ILE A 25 7.82 12.82 -5.58
C ILE A 25 8.41 11.81 -6.57
N GLU A 26 7.62 10.85 -7.05
CA GLU A 26 8.07 9.75 -7.89
C GLU A 26 8.82 10.24 -9.14
N ALA A 27 8.30 11.26 -9.82
CA ALA A 27 8.88 11.78 -11.06
C ALA A 27 10.33 12.28 -10.88
N ASP A 28 10.66 12.81 -9.70
CA ASP A 28 11.97 13.40 -9.40
C ASP A 28 12.90 12.43 -8.66
N TYR A 29 12.34 11.45 -7.94
CA TYR A 29 13.08 10.58 -7.01
C TYR A 29 12.90 9.08 -7.29
N SER A 30 12.42 8.69 -8.48
CA SER A 30 12.13 7.29 -8.85
C SER A 30 13.28 6.33 -8.57
N ASP A 31 14.52 6.70 -8.92
CA ASP A 31 15.71 5.85 -8.68
C ASP A 31 15.92 5.58 -7.19
N GLN A 32 15.76 6.60 -6.34
CA GLN A 32 15.94 6.46 -4.88
C GLN A 32 14.80 5.67 -4.23
N LEU A 33 13.58 5.87 -4.71
CA LEU A 33 12.40 5.19 -4.20
C LEU A 33 12.38 3.71 -4.59
N SER A 34 12.92 3.37 -5.77
CA SER A 34 13.02 1.99 -6.25
C SER A 34 14.27 1.25 -5.77
N GLU A 35 15.32 1.97 -5.33
CA GLU A 35 16.54 1.35 -4.81
C GLU A 35 16.28 0.53 -3.54
N GLY A 36 16.42 -0.79 -3.64
CA GLY A 36 16.20 -1.70 -2.51
C GLY A 36 14.72 -1.81 -2.09
N TYR A 37 13.81 -1.31 -2.92
CA TYR A 37 12.37 -1.44 -2.69
C TYR A 37 11.97 -2.91 -2.59
N PRO A 38 11.25 -3.33 -1.54
CA PRO A 38 11.13 -4.74 -1.19
C PRO A 38 10.04 -5.50 -1.95
N PHE A 39 9.16 -4.79 -2.68
CA PHE A 39 8.08 -5.41 -3.45
C PHE A 39 8.44 -5.48 -4.93
N ASP A 40 7.90 -6.48 -5.61
CA ASP A 40 8.01 -6.68 -7.05
C ASP A 40 6.96 -5.91 -7.86
N LYS A 41 6.13 -5.10 -7.18
CA LYS A 41 4.99 -4.37 -7.72
C LYS A 41 5.09 -2.89 -7.43
N ASP A 42 4.41 -2.05 -8.22
CA ASP A 42 4.24 -0.65 -7.87
C ASP A 42 3.53 -0.51 -6.50
N PHE A 43 3.89 0.48 -5.70
CA PHE A 43 3.33 0.61 -4.34
C PHE A 43 1.80 0.76 -4.34
N ARG A 44 1.20 1.35 -5.38
CA ARG A 44 -0.26 1.41 -5.56
C ARG A 44 -0.86 0.05 -5.79
N GLU A 45 -0.18 -0.81 -6.56
CA GLU A 45 -0.62 -2.19 -6.78
C GLU A 45 -0.57 -2.98 -5.47
N VAL A 46 0.45 -2.78 -4.64
CA VAL A 46 0.54 -3.39 -3.30
C VAL A 46 -0.65 -2.96 -2.43
N VAL A 47 -1.00 -1.67 -2.41
CA VAL A 47 -2.15 -1.15 -1.67
C VAL A 47 -3.47 -1.72 -2.21
N PHE A 48 -3.63 -1.78 -3.54
CA PHE A 48 -4.83 -2.31 -4.18
C PHE A 48 -5.01 -3.81 -3.88
N ASP A 49 -3.94 -4.59 -3.94
CA ASP A 49 -3.96 -6.01 -3.56
C ASP A 49 -4.34 -6.20 -2.09
N LEU A 50 -3.87 -5.33 -1.19
CA LEU A 50 -4.22 -5.36 0.22
C LEU A 50 -5.72 -5.08 0.43
N MET A 51 -6.29 -4.15 -0.33
CA MET A 51 -7.74 -3.88 -0.34
C MET A 51 -8.54 -5.11 -0.84
N ASN A 52 -8.14 -5.71 -1.97
CA ASN A 52 -8.81 -6.88 -2.52
C ASN A 52 -8.72 -8.09 -1.59
N TRP A 53 -7.57 -8.27 -0.94
CA TRP A 53 -7.37 -9.33 0.04
C TRP A 53 -8.31 -9.15 1.23
N LYS A 54 -8.42 -7.92 1.76
CA LYS A 54 -9.39 -7.60 2.82
C LYS A 54 -10.81 -8.01 2.43
N GLU A 55 -11.27 -7.66 1.23
CA GLU A 55 -12.60 -8.03 0.74
C GLU A 55 -12.79 -9.56 0.62
N THR A 56 -11.71 -10.31 0.39
CA THR A 56 -11.75 -11.76 0.30
C THR A 56 -11.89 -12.42 1.68
N ILE A 57 -11.23 -11.88 2.71
CA ILE A 57 -11.21 -12.44 4.06
C ILE A 57 -12.28 -11.86 5.01
N SER A 58 -12.97 -10.80 4.56
CA SER A 58 -14.11 -10.19 5.28
C SER A 58 -15.46 -10.83 4.93
N LYS A 59 -15.45 -11.86 4.08
CA LYS A 59 -16.61 -12.72 3.77
C LYS A 59 -16.76 -13.83 4.82
#